data_AF-A0A1F8WGD6-F1
#
_entry.id   AF-A0A1F8WGD6-F1
#
_cell.length_a   1.000
_cell.length_b   1.000
_cell.length_c   1.000
_cell.angle_alpha   90.00
_cell.angle_beta   90.00
_cell.angle_gamma   90.00
#
_symmetry.space_group_name_H-M   'P 1'
#
loop_
_entity.id
_entity.type
_entity.pdbx_description
1 polymer ?
#
loop_
_entity_poly.entity_id
_entity_poly.type
_entity_poly.pdbx_seq_one_letter_code
_entity_poly.pdbx_strand_id
1 'polypeptide(L)'
;MATYVIGDIQGCFYTFQALLKKISFDPSKDKLWLTGDLVNRGGHSLKVLEWCYENNHLLVSVLGNHDAHLLAVAHGVRNKNDEDTFDDILSAPQGEKLLNWLAHRPLLYAENKRMLVHSGLLPQWTVEEALGLAKEVENQLRGPYIKEFLASLYTQKNEIWNPLLKNPMRSKVIMDVLTRLRICTPQGQMDFKYKGARGGIPASYQAWFELPNRKNTDVTLYFGHWGSIGFYKGHNVVCVDSGCVWGTKLTAFCLEDEQIFQVPFSQKDAP
;
A
#
# COMPACT_ATOMS: atom_id res chain seq x y z
N MET A 1 -16.02 12.72 14.90
CA MET A 1 -15.24 12.51 13.67
C MET A 1 -14.19 11.48 14.03
N ALA A 2 -14.30 10.30 13.44
CA ALA A 2 -13.30 9.26 13.53
C ALA A 2 -12.56 9.13 12.20
N THR A 3 -11.29 8.75 12.27
CA THR A 3 -10.46 8.44 11.11
C THR A 3 -10.05 6.97 11.22
N TYR A 4 -10.46 6.16 10.25
CA TYR A 4 -10.17 4.73 10.27
C TYR A 4 -9.09 4.39 9.25
N VAL A 5 -8.00 3.77 9.71
CA VAL A 5 -7.00 3.16 8.84
C VAL A 5 -7.43 1.73 8.53
N ILE A 6 -7.58 1.40 7.25
CA ILE A 6 -8.02 0.10 6.77
C ILE A 6 -6.90 -0.55 5.96
N GLY A 7 -6.63 -1.82 6.26
CA GLY A 7 -5.63 -2.63 5.57
C GLY A 7 -5.97 -2.99 4.13
N ASP A 8 -5.12 -3.83 3.55
CA ASP A 8 -5.18 -4.25 2.15
C ASP A 8 -6.54 -4.89 1.80
N ILE A 9 -7.30 -4.22 0.93
CA ILE A 9 -8.65 -4.64 0.54
C ILE A 9 -8.59 -5.72 -0.54
N GLN A 10 -7.69 -5.58 -1.52
CA GLN A 10 -7.42 -6.53 -2.60
C GLN A 10 -8.70 -7.13 -3.20
N GLY A 11 -9.57 -6.26 -3.73
CA GLY A 11 -10.82 -6.68 -4.38
C GLY A 11 -11.88 -7.28 -3.44
N CYS A 12 -11.67 -7.32 -2.12
CA CYS A 12 -12.62 -7.86 -1.15
C CYS A 12 -13.75 -6.87 -0.80
N PHE A 13 -14.54 -6.50 -1.82
CA PHE A 13 -15.58 -5.48 -1.71
C PHE A 13 -16.63 -5.78 -0.63
N TYR A 14 -17.13 -7.02 -0.54
CA TYR A 14 -18.18 -7.35 0.42
C TYR A 14 -17.65 -7.36 1.85
N THR A 15 -16.42 -7.83 2.06
CA THR A 15 -15.73 -7.76 3.36
C THR A 15 -15.51 -6.30 3.76
N PHE A 16 -15.10 -5.44 2.81
CA PHE A 16 -14.95 -4.00 3.04
C PHE A 16 -16.28 -3.33 3.44
N GLN A 17 -17.38 -3.57 2.71
CA GLN A 17 -18.70 -3.05 3.07
C GLN A 17 -19.16 -3.55 4.45
N ALA A 18 -18.90 -4.81 4.78
CA ALA A 18 -19.21 -5.36 6.10
C ALA A 18 -18.37 -4.71 7.21
N LEU A 19 -17.12 -4.35 6.94
CA LEU A 19 -16.27 -3.60 7.87
C LEU A 19 -16.79 -2.18 8.10
N LEU A 20 -17.17 -1.45 7.03
CA LEU A 20 -17.79 -0.13 7.14
C LEU A 20 -19.08 -0.17 7.97
N LYS A 21 -19.90 -1.22 7.79
CA LYS A 21 -21.07 -1.45 8.63
C LYS A 21 -20.70 -1.72 10.09
N LYS A 22 -19.66 -2.54 10.34
CA LYS A 22 -19.21 -2.88 11.70
C LYS A 22 -18.74 -1.66 12.48
N ILE A 23 -18.01 -0.75 11.83
CA ILE A 23 -17.55 0.51 12.44
C ILE A 23 -18.63 1.59 12.46
N SER A 24 -19.82 1.31 11.92
CA SER A 24 -20.91 2.28 11.77
C SER A 24 -20.44 3.57 11.09
N PHE A 25 -19.66 3.43 10.00
CA PHE A 25 -19.03 4.53 9.29
C PHE A 25 -20.06 5.59 8.88
N ASP A 26 -19.86 6.83 9.33
CA ASP A 26 -20.72 7.97 8.97
C ASP A 26 -20.02 8.85 7.93
N PRO A 27 -20.38 8.77 6.63
CA PRO A 27 -19.73 9.54 5.58
C PRO A 27 -19.90 11.06 5.73
N SER A 28 -20.79 11.54 6.61
CA SER A 28 -20.93 12.97 6.88
C SER A 28 -19.88 13.51 7.88
N LYS A 29 -19.18 12.63 8.58
CA LYS A 29 -18.29 12.99 9.70
C LYS A 29 -16.95 12.27 9.71
N ASP A 30 -16.89 11.04 9.23
CA ASP A 30 -15.74 10.16 9.37
C ASP A 30 -14.87 10.17 8.11
N LYS A 31 -13.60 9.77 8.27
CA LYS A 31 -12.62 9.68 7.20
C LYS A 31 -12.00 8.29 7.13
N LEU A 32 -11.54 7.91 5.94
CA LEU A 32 -10.83 6.65 5.71
C LEU A 32 -9.39 6.89 5.25
N TRP A 33 -8.46 6.13 5.81
CA TRP A 33 -7.08 6.00 5.37
C TRP A 33 -6.88 4.57 4.87
N LEU A 34 -6.66 4.38 3.57
CA LEU A 34 -6.51 3.06 2.95
C LEU A 34 -5.03 2.80 2.67
N THR A 35 -4.52 1.64 3.07
CA THR A 35 -3.10 1.28 2.92
C THR A 35 -2.68 0.94 1.49
N GLY A 36 -3.54 1.13 0.48
CA GLY A 36 -3.30 0.69 -0.89
C GLY A 36 -3.64 -0.78 -1.08
N ASP A 37 -3.17 -1.36 -2.18
CA ASP A 37 -3.56 -2.70 -2.63
C ASP A 37 -5.08 -2.84 -2.62
N LEU A 38 -5.74 -1.91 -3.31
CA LEU A 38 -7.19 -1.86 -3.44
C LEU A 38 -7.71 -2.97 -4.36
N VAL A 39 -6.90 -3.34 -5.34
CA VAL A 39 -7.24 -4.26 -6.43
C VAL A 39 -6.50 -5.58 -6.34
N ASN A 40 -6.87 -6.49 -7.24
CA ASN A 40 -6.24 -7.77 -7.49
C ASN A 40 -6.55 -8.80 -6.38
N ARG A 41 -6.32 -10.08 -6.66
CA ARG A 41 -6.58 -11.26 -5.81
C ARG A 41 -8.04 -11.53 -5.48
N GLY A 42 -8.82 -10.56 -5.02
CA GLY A 42 -10.26 -10.71 -4.80
C GLY A 42 -11.07 -10.50 -6.08
N GLY A 43 -12.30 -11.03 -6.12
CA GLY A 43 -13.15 -11.04 -7.31
C GLY A 43 -13.87 -9.73 -7.67
N HIS A 44 -13.70 -8.65 -6.88
CA HIS A 44 -14.47 -7.40 -7.08
C HIS A 44 -13.58 -6.14 -7.12
N SER A 45 -12.43 -6.21 -7.78
CA SER A 45 -11.49 -5.09 -7.93
C SER A 45 -12.17 -3.82 -8.49
N LEU A 46 -13.00 -3.94 -9.54
CA LEU A 46 -13.70 -2.79 -10.11
C LEU A 46 -14.60 -2.10 -9.09
N LYS A 47 -15.41 -2.85 -8.33
CA LYS A 47 -16.32 -2.28 -7.33
C LYS A 47 -15.58 -1.53 -6.22
N VAL A 48 -14.40 -2.03 -5.82
CA VAL A 48 -13.57 -1.35 -4.83
C VAL A 48 -13.09 -0.01 -5.39
N LEU A 49 -12.58 0.03 -6.62
CA LEU A 49 -12.13 1.29 -7.24
C LEU A 49 -13.28 2.27 -7.47
N GLU A 50 -14.43 1.80 -7.94
CA GLU A 50 -15.63 2.63 -8.13
C GLU A 50 -16.05 3.29 -6.82
N TRP A 51 -16.17 2.49 -5.75
CA TRP A 51 -16.52 3.00 -4.43
C TRP A 51 -15.51 4.04 -3.94
N CYS A 52 -14.21 3.76 -4.08
CA CYS A 52 -13.17 4.70 -3.67
C CYS A 52 -13.18 5.99 -4.50
N TYR A 53 -13.45 5.89 -5.80
CA TYR A 53 -13.56 7.03 -6.69
C TYR A 53 -14.74 7.93 -6.32
N GLU A 54 -15.93 7.34 -6.12
CA GLU A 54 -17.15 8.05 -5.71
C GLU A 54 -17.02 8.72 -4.35
N ASN A 55 -16.31 8.07 -3.41
CA ASN A 55 -16.10 8.54 -2.05
C ASN A 55 -14.74 9.23 -1.84
N ASN A 56 -14.09 9.68 -2.92
CA ASN A 56 -12.73 10.26 -2.88
C ASN A 56 -12.59 11.44 -1.89
N HIS A 57 -13.67 12.19 -1.65
CA HIS A 57 -13.67 13.32 -0.71
C HIS A 57 -13.59 12.91 0.77
N LEU A 58 -13.85 11.64 1.07
CA LEU A 58 -13.86 11.07 2.43
C LEU A 58 -12.57 10.32 2.77
N LEU A 59 -11.72 10.06 1.78
CA LEU A 59 -10.61 9.13 1.94
C LEU A 59 -9.28 9.65 1.43
N VAL A 60 -8.22 9.15 2.07
CA VAL A 60 -6.86 9.13 1.54
C VAL A 60 -6.52 7.66 1.30
N SER A 61 -6.02 7.33 0.11
CA SER A 61 -5.44 6.03 -0.17
C SER A 61 -4.03 6.23 -0.67
N VAL A 62 -3.08 5.47 -0.13
CA VAL A 62 -1.76 5.35 -0.75
C VAL A 62 -1.78 4.29 -1.86
N LEU A 63 -0.80 4.33 -2.76
CA LEU A 63 -0.63 3.36 -3.84
C LEU A 63 0.16 2.14 -3.35
N GLY A 64 -0.41 0.94 -3.53
CA GLY A 64 0.25 -0.33 -3.23
C GLY A 64 0.96 -0.99 -4.43
N ASN A 65 1.59 -2.15 -4.20
CA ASN A 65 2.29 -2.82 -5.29
C ASN A 65 1.35 -3.50 -6.30
N HIS A 66 0.20 -4.00 -5.86
CA HIS A 66 -0.81 -4.57 -6.76
C HIS A 66 -1.50 -3.47 -7.58
N ASP A 67 -1.69 -2.29 -7.00
CA ASP A 67 -2.17 -1.10 -7.71
C ASP A 67 -1.18 -0.67 -8.80
N ALA A 68 0.12 -0.61 -8.47
CA ALA A 68 1.18 -0.29 -9.42
C ALA A 68 1.34 -1.35 -10.53
N HIS A 69 1.12 -2.63 -10.21
CA HIS A 69 1.09 -3.71 -11.21
C HIS A 69 -0.10 -3.55 -12.16
N LEU A 70 -1.30 -3.23 -11.66
CA LEU A 70 -2.45 -2.91 -12.51
C LEU A 70 -2.13 -1.75 -13.47
N LEU A 71 -1.54 -0.66 -12.97
CA LEU A 71 -1.13 0.45 -13.84
C LEU A 71 -0.13 0.01 -14.92
N ALA A 72 0.83 -0.85 -14.58
CA ALA A 72 1.79 -1.37 -15.55
C ALA A 72 1.14 -2.26 -16.63
N VAL A 73 0.17 -3.10 -16.25
CA VAL A 73 -0.58 -3.92 -17.20
C VAL A 73 -1.45 -3.05 -18.10
N ALA A 74 -2.17 -2.09 -17.54
CA ALA A 74 -3.02 -1.17 -18.30
C ALA A 74 -2.26 -0.34 -19.34
N HIS A 75 -0.99 -0.01 -19.08
CA HIS A 75 -0.13 0.71 -20.03
C HIS A 75 0.65 -0.22 -20.98
N GLY A 76 0.40 -1.53 -20.96
CA GLY A 76 1.07 -2.52 -21.80
C GLY A 76 2.55 -2.72 -21.48
N VAL A 77 2.99 -2.37 -20.27
CA VAL A 77 4.37 -2.53 -19.79
C VAL A 77 4.61 -3.95 -19.26
N ARG A 78 3.57 -4.55 -18.69
CA ARG A 78 3.59 -5.89 -18.11
C ARG A 78 2.46 -6.71 -18.72
N ASN A 79 2.70 -8.00 -18.88
CA ASN A 79 1.61 -8.94 -19.14
C ASN A 79 0.86 -9.22 -17.83
N LYS A 80 -0.43 -9.47 -17.98
CA LYS A 80 -1.27 -10.02 -16.92
C LYS A 80 -0.79 -11.43 -16.55
N ASN A 81 -0.86 -11.78 -15.27
CA ASN A 81 -0.68 -13.14 -14.79
C ASN A 81 -2.04 -13.85 -14.67
N ASP A 82 -2.04 -15.19 -14.59
CA ASP A 82 -3.27 -15.97 -14.43
C ASP A 82 -4.01 -15.70 -13.10
N GLU A 83 -3.28 -15.24 -12.09
CA GLU A 83 -3.84 -14.94 -10.76
C GLU A 83 -4.39 -13.50 -10.64
N ASP A 84 -4.31 -12.70 -11.71
CA ASP A 84 -4.77 -11.31 -11.69
C ASP A 84 -6.29 -11.22 -11.91
N THR A 85 -7.01 -10.48 -11.05
CA THR A 85 -8.49 -10.41 -11.00
C THR A 85 -9.04 -9.00 -11.28
N PHE A 86 -8.50 -8.34 -12.29
CA PHE A 86 -8.83 -6.93 -12.63
C PHE A 86 -9.18 -6.71 -14.11
N ASP A 87 -9.54 -7.76 -14.85
CA ASP A 87 -9.98 -7.63 -16.25
C ASP A 87 -11.23 -6.74 -16.40
N ASP A 88 -12.09 -6.78 -15.39
CA ASP A 88 -13.28 -5.92 -15.28
C ASP A 88 -12.89 -4.43 -15.29
N ILE A 89 -11.81 -4.03 -14.62
CA ILE A 89 -11.28 -2.66 -14.68
C ILE A 89 -10.76 -2.32 -16.08
N LEU A 90 -9.99 -3.21 -16.70
CA LEU A 90 -9.36 -2.97 -18.00
C LEU A 90 -10.38 -2.87 -19.15
N SER A 91 -11.53 -3.55 -19.01
CA SER A 91 -12.60 -3.60 -20.00
C SER A 91 -13.75 -2.61 -19.73
N ALA A 92 -13.84 -2.07 -18.52
CA ALA A 92 -14.91 -1.15 -18.13
C ALA A 92 -14.86 0.16 -18.94
N PRO A 93 -16.02 0.71 -19.36
CA PRO A 93 -16.08 2.02 -20.04
C PRO A 93 -15.42 3.16 -19.24
N GLN A 94 -15.48 3.10 -17.91
CA GLN A 94 -14.88 4.04 -16.97
C GLN A 94 -13.48 3.63 -16.50
N GLY A 95 -12.90 2.54 -17.02
CA GLY A 95 -11.62 1.98 -16.60
C GLY A 95 -10.49 3.00 -16.64
N GLU A 96 -10.35 3.73 -17.76
CA GLU A 96 -9.31 4.77 -17.92
C GLU A 96 -9.41 5.86 -16.84
N LYS A 97 -10.63 6.29 -16.52
CA LYS A 97 -10.90 7.29 -15.47
C LYS A 97 -10.47 6.79 -14.09
N LEU A 98 -10.76 5.52 -13.77
CA LEU A 98 -10.36 4.90 -12.50
C LEU A 98 -8.84 4.69 -12.43
N LEU A 99 -8.21 4.25 -13.52
CA LEU A 99 -6.75 4.08 -13.62
C LEU A 99 -6.03 5.42 -13.45
N ASN A 100 -6.54 6.49 -14.07
CA ASN A 100 -6.00 7.83 -13.90
C ASN A 100 -6.11 8.29 -12.43
N TRP A 101 -7.26 8.08 -11.79
CA TRP A 101 -7.43 8.36 -10.37
C TRP A 101 -6.45 7.58 -9.47
N LEU A 102 -6.21 6.31 -9.81
CA LEU A 102 -5.29 5.42 -9.12
C LEU A 102 -3.84 5.91 -9.25
N ALA A 103 -3.40 6.27 -10.46
CA ALA A 103 -2.07 6.84 -10.71
C ALA A 103 -1.83 8.17 -9.96
N HIS A 104 -2.92 8.87 -9.57
CA HIS A 104 -2.86 10.10 -8.80
C HIS A 104 -2.86 9.91 -7.28
N ARG A 105 -2.95 8.68 -6.77
CA ARG A 105 -2.80 8.42 -5.33
C ARG A 105 -1.39 8.82 -4.84
N PRO A 106 -1.23 9.29 -3.60
CA PRO A 106 0.09 9.44 -2.99
C PRO A 106 0.76 8.06 -2.80
N LEU A 107 2.08 8.04 -2.74
CA LEU A 107 2.84 6.88 -2.24
C LEU A 107 3.05 6.97 -0.72
N LEU A 108 3.04 8.19 -0.19
CA LEU A 108 3.23 8.49 1.22
C LEU A 108 2.36 9.69 1.59
N TYR A 109 1.59 9.56 2.66
CA TYR A 109 0.77 10.64 3.19
C TYR A 109 1.14 10.92 4.64
N ALA A 110 1.08 12.19 5.04
CA ALA A 110 1.40 12.62 6.40
C ALA A 110 0.42 13.68 6.91
N GLU A 111 -0.04 13.53 8.14
CA GLU A 111 -0.90 14.49 8.85
C GLU A 111 -0.66 14.33 10.37
N ASN A 112 -0.47 15.44 11.10
CA ASN A 112 -0.41 15.45 12.57
C ASN A 112 0.51 14.38 13.23
N LYS A 113 1.76 14.27 12.78
CA LYS A 113 2.74 13.23 13.22
C LYS A 113 2.30 11.78 12.99
N ARG A 114 1.37 11.57 12.05
CA ARG A 114 0.93 10.26 11.57
C ARG A 114 1.27 10.17 10.09
N MET A 115 1.71 9.01 9.64
CA MET A 115 2.01 8.76 8.23
C MET A 115 1.33 7.49 7.74
N LEU A 116 0.82 7.52 6.52
CA LEU A 116 0.26 6.36 5.83
C LEU A 116 1.19 5.99 4.67
N VAL A 117 1.60 4.73 4.61
CA VAL A 117 2.46 4.15 3.56
C VAL A 117 2.00 2.73 3.29
N HIS A 118 2.13 2.22 2.06
CA HIS A 118 1.69 0.86 1.79
C HIS A 118 2.55 -0.19 2.53
N SER A 119 3.89 -0.11 2.42
CA SER A 119 4.78 -1.07 3.09
C SER A 119 5.61 -0.51 4.24
N GLY A 120 6.41 0.53 4.03
CA GLY A 120 7.32 1.02 5.07
C GLY A 120 8.39 1.99 4.57
N LEU A 121 9.29 2.37 5.48
CA LEU A 121 10.43 3.24 5.18
C LEU A 121 11.75 2.55 5.55
N LEU A 122 12.81 2.89 4.83
CA LEU A 122 14.16 2.49 5.22
C LEU A 122 14.62 3.23 6.49
N PRO A 123 15.47 2.61 7.33
CA PRO A 123 15.90 3.23 8.60
C PRO A 123 16.71 4.52 8.40
N GLN A 124 17.34 4.69 7.24
CA GLN A 124 18.17 5.85 6.93
C GLN A 124 17.36 7.10 6.56
N TRP A 125 16.06 6.96 6.26
CA TRP A 125 15.21 8.06 5.81
C TRP A 125 14.56 8.77 6.98
N THR A 126 14.77 10.08 7.06
CA THR A 126 13.92 10.98 7.85
C THR A 126 12.53 11.08 7.22
N VAL A 127 11.56 11.58 7.99
CA VAL A 127 10.20 11.85 7.51
C VAL A 127 10.20 12.81 6.32
N GLU A 128 10.98 13.89 6.40
CA GLU A 128 11.09 14.89 5.34
C GLU A 128 11.69 14.31 4.06
N GLU A 129 12.78 13.55 4.17
CA GLU A 129 13.38 12.86 3.02
C GLU A 129 12.38 11.90 2.38
N ALA A 130 11.68 11.07 3.17
CA ALA A 130 10.72 10.12 2.65
C ALA A 130 9.57 10.80 1.88
N LEU A 131 9.05 11.93 2.37
CA LEU A 131 8.03 12.72 1.69
C LEU A 131 8.53 13.31 0.37
N GLY A 132 9.75 13.84 0.34
CA GLY A 132 10.40 14.32 -0.87
C GLY A 132 10.56 13.21 -1.91
N LEU A 133 11.07 12.04 -1.49
CA LEU A 133 11.26 10.87 -2.35
C LEU A 133 9.94 10.35 -2.93
N ALA A 134 8.90 10.24 -2.10
CA ALA A 134 7.57 9.87 -2.57
C ALA A 134 7.08 10.85 -3.65
N LYS A 135 7.23 12.15 -3.42
CA LYS A 135 6.81 13.18 -4.36
C LYS A 135 7.56 13.12 -5.70
N GLU A 136 8.86 12.80 -5.69
CA GLU A 136 9.64 12.58 -6.92
C GLU A 136 8.98 11.51 -7.82
N VAL A 137 8.60 10.37 -7.24
CA VAL A 137 7.97 9.26 -7.98
C VAL A 137 6.53 9.57 -8.35
N GLU A 138 5.76 10.16 -7.45
CA GLU A 138 4.37 10.57 -7.72
C GLU A 138 4.27 11.51 -8.92
N ASN A 139 5.21 12.45 -9.07
CA ASN A 139 5.23 13.37 -10.21
C ASN A 139 5.47 12.63 -11.54
N GLN A 140 6.24 11.53 -11.55
CA GLN A 140 6.43 10.70 -12.74
C GLN A 140 5.17 9.88 -13.06
N LEU A 141 4.53 9.31 -12.03
CA LEU A 141 3.27 8.56 -12.18
C LEU A 141 2.13 9.44 -12.71
N ARG A 142 2.08 10.72 -12.34
CA ARG A 142 1.07 11.68 -12.79
C ARG A 142 1.44 12.40 -14.09
N GLY A 143 2.65 12.14 -14.59
CA GLY A 143 3.19 12.79 -15.78
C GLY A 143 2.73 12.15 -17.09
N PRO A 144 2.94 12.83 -18.22
CA PRO A 144 2.55 12.33 -19.54
C PRO A 144 3.37 11.10 -20.00
N TYR A 145 4.49 10.80 -19.34
CA TYR A 145 5.40 9.69 -19.66
C TYR A 145 5.28 8.51 -18.68
N ILE A 146 4.09 8.30 -18.10
CA ILE A 146 3.84 7.24 -17.13
C ILE A 146 4.21 5.85 -17.68
N LYS A 147 3.97 5.58 -18.98
CA LYS A 147 4.29 4.30 -19.61
C LYS A 147 5.80 4.03 -19.61
N GLU A 148 6.59 4.98 -20.06
CA GLU A 148 8.06 4.91 -20.07
C GLU A 148 8.62 4.82 -18.66
N PHE A 149 8.04 5.60 -17.74
CA PHE A 149 8.40 5.56 -16.33
C PHE A 149 8.18 4.16 -15.73
N LEU A 150 6.97 3.60 -15.86
CA LEU A 150 6.65 2.26 -15.38
C LEU A 150 7.57 1.20 -16.02
N ALA A 151 7.81 1.28 -17.33
CA ALA A 151 8.73 0.37 -18.02
C ALA A 151 10.16 0.44 -17.47
N SER A 152 10.62 1.64 -17.12
CA SER A 152 11.94 1.83 -16.52
C SER A 152 12.07 1.10 -15.17
N LEU A 153 11.01 1.04 -14.35
CA LEU A 153 11.04 0.38 -13.05
C LEU A 153 11.29 -1.13 -13.17
N TYR A 154 10.65 -1.81 -14.13
CA TYR A 154 10.73 -3.27 -14.26
C TYR A 154 12.01 -3.78 -14.92
N THR A 155 12.79 -2.90 -15.56
CA THR A 155 14.07 -3.25 -16.20
C THR A 155 15.26 -3.13 -15.26
N GLN A 156 15.11 -2.42 -14.13
CA GLN A 156 16.19 -2.23 -13.18
C GLN A 156 16.40 -3.43 -12.26
N LYS A 157 17.66 -3.66 -11.89
CA LYS A 157 18.02 -4.57 -10.81
C LYS A 157 17.67 -3.97 -9.46
N ASN A 158 17.54 -4.83 -8.45
CA ASN A 158 17.38 -4.36 -7.07
C ASN A 158 18.71 -3.76 -6.59
N GLU A 159 18.62 -2.60 -5.96
CA GLU A 159 19.78 -1.82 -5.50
C GLU A 159 19.60 -1.41 -4.04
N ILE A 160 20.73 -1.15 -3.38
CA ILE A 160 20.75 -0.61 -2.02
C ILE A 160 20.56 0.91 -2.10
N TRP A 161 19.75 1.47 -1.22
CA TRP A 161 19.54 2.91 -1.17
C TRP A 161 20.87 3.66 -0.99
N ASN A 162 21.10 4.63 -1.88
CA ASN A 162 22.17 5.60 -1.78
C ASN A 162 21.63 6.95 -2.28
N PRO A 163 21.79 8.06 -1.56
CA PRO A 163 21.31 9.38 -1.98
C PRO A 163 21.86 9.84 -3.34
N LEU A 164 23.00 9.28 -3.78
CA LEU A 164 23.62 9.58 -5.07
C LEU A 164 23.00 8.81 -6.26
N LEU A 165 22.11 7.86 -6.02
CA LEU A 165 21.39 7.15 -7.08
C LEU A 165 20.71 8.13 -8.02
N LYS A 166 20.76 7.83 -9.32
CA LYS A 166 20.08 8.59 -10.38
C LYS A 166 18.92 7.77 -10.97
N ASN A 167 18.00 8.46 -11.62
CA ASN A 167 16.92 7.79 -12.33
C ASN A 167 17.47 6.95 -13.50
N PRO A 168 16.86 5.79 -13.82
CA PRO A 168 15.63 5.25 -13.22
C PRO A 168 15.84 4.40 -11.94
N MET A 169 17.09 4.03 -11.60
CA MET A 169 17.41 3.21 -10.43
C MET A 169 16.91 3.82 -9.11
N ARG A 170 17.07 5.14 -8.95
CA ARG A 170 16.56 5.87 -7.77
C ARG A 170 15.04 5.69 -7.61
N SER A 171 14.26 5.98 -8.65
CA SER A 171 12.81 5.77 -8.62
C SER A 171 12.41 4.33 -8.32
N LYS A 172 13.16 3.34 -8.87
CA LYS A 172 12.92 1.93 -8.56
C LYS A 172 13.09 1.62 -7.09
N VAL A 173 14.20 2.06 -6.48
CA VAL A 173 14.44 1.84 -5.04
C VAL A 173 13.34 2.52 -4.21
N ILE A 174 12.97 3.76 -4.55
CA ILE A 174 11.89 4.46 -3.84
C ILE A 174 10.58 3.68 -3.92
N MET A 175 10.20 3.26 -5.13
CA MET A 175 8.98 2.50 -5.35
C MET A 175 8.98 1.18 -4.57
N ASP A 176 10.08 0.42 -4.61
CA ASP A 176 10.20 -0.83 -3.88
C ASP A 176 10.13 -0.63 -2.36
N VAL A 177 10.74 0.42 -1.82
CA VAL A 177 10.70 0.71 -0.39
C VAL A 177 9.27 1.01 0.07
N LEU A 178 8.58 1.89 -0.66
CA LEU A 178 7.25 2.37 -0.28
C LEU A 178 6.14 1.36 -0.55
N THR A 179 6.36 0.42 -1.47
CA THR A 179 5.33 -0.55 -1.87
C THR A 179 5.67 -2.02 -1.59
N ARG A 180 6.91 -2.39 -1.29
CA ARG A 180 7.32 -3.81 -1.23
C ARG A 180 8.13 -4.21 0.00
N LEU A 181 8.54 -3.25 0.83
CA LEU A 181 9.44 -3.50 1.97
C LEU A 181 8.80 -4.37 3.04
N ARG A 182 9.52 -5.41 3.47
CA ARG A 182 9.20 -6.21 4.66
C ARG A 182 10.41 -6.25 5.58
N ILE A 183 11.50 -6.81 5.06
CA ILE A 183 12.74 -6.96 5.81
C ILE A 183 13.89 -6.26 5.09
N CYS A 184 14.83 -5.74 5.88
CA CYS A 184 16.08 -5.19 5.36
C CYS A 184 17.21 -5.32 6.38
N THR A 185 18.44 -5.11 5.89
CA THR A 185 19.64 -4.96 6.74
C THR A 185 19.74 -3.53 7.27
N PRO A 186 20.58 -3.25 8.28
CA PRO A 186 20.87 -1.88 8.72
C PRO A 186 21.42 -0.96 7.61
N GLN A 187 22.03 -1.53 6.57
CA GLN A 187 22.52 -0.81 5.39
C GLN A 187 21.42 -0.53 4.35
N GLY A 188 20.20 -1.00 4.60
CA GLY A 188 19.05 -0.79 3.71
C GLY A 188 18.98 -1.79 2.55
N GLN A 189 19.72 -2.90 2.62
CA GLN A 189 19.56 -3.99 1.65
C GLN A 189 18.23 -4.70 1.92
N MET A 190 17.33 -4.69 0.95
CA MET A 190 15.99 -5.26 1.05
C MET A 190 15.96 -6.71 0.57
N ASP A 191 15.08 -7.52 1.15
CA ASP A 191 14.72 -8.83 0.62
C ASP A 191 13.23 -8.87 0.24
N PHE A 192 12.97 -9.18 -1.03
CA PHE A 192 11.61 -9.29 -1.58
C PHE A 192 11.13 -10.75 -1.73
N LYS A 193 11.97 -11.72 -1.38
CA LYS A 193 11.64 -13.15 -1.46
C LYS A 193 10.92 -13.61 -0.20
N TYR A 194 11.31 -13.06 0.94
CA TYR A 194 10.72 -13.35 2.22
C TYR A 194 9.31 -12.75 2.35
N LYS A 195 8.33 -13.62 2.63
CA LYS A 195 6.92 -13.25 2.82
C LYS A 195 6.35 -13.82 4.13
N GLY A 196 7.17 -14.41 4.99
CA GLY A 196 6.76 -15.10 6.20
C GLY A 196 6.49 -14.17 7.39
N ALA A 197 6.07 -14.78 8.51
CA ALA A 197 5.82 -14.10 9.78
C ALA A 197 7.13 -13.71 10.49
N ARG A 198 7.09 -12.71 11.37
CA ARG A 198 8.29 -12.14 12.06
C ARG A 198 9.26 -13.16 12.66
N GLY A 199 8.76 -14.25 13.24
CA GLY A 199 9.60 -15.29 13.85
C GLY A 199 10.46 -16.10 12.86
N GLY A 200 10.20 -16.03 11.56
CA GLY A 200 10.93 -16.77 10.53
C GLY A 200 11.92 -15.93 9.73
N ILE A 201 12.21 -14.68 10.13
CA ILE A 201 13.09 -13.79 9.37
C ILE A 201 14.52 -14.38 9.35
N PRO A 202 15.21 -14.42 8.19
CA PRO A 202 16.58 -14.92 8.12
C PRO A 202 17.56 -14.08 8.96
N ALA A 203 18.58 -14.70 9.55
CA ALA A 203 19.45 -14.09 10.56
C ALA A 203 20.12 -12.76 10.16
N SER A 204 20.42 -12.54 8.87
CA SER A 204 21.05 -11.30 8.38
C SER A 204 20.07 -10.14 8.21
N TYR A 205 18.78 -10.37 8.38
CA TYR A 205 17.71 -9.38 8.16
C TYR A 205 16.89 -9.17 9.43
N GLN A 206 16.19 -8.05 9.48
CA GLN A 206 15.18 -7.77 10.50
C GLN A 206 13.95 -7.16 9.83
N ALA A 207 12.82 -7.15 10.53
CA ALA A 207 11.68 -6.34 10.11
C ALA A 207 12.14 -4.88 10.02
N TRP A 208 11.77 -4.18 8.95
CA TRP A 208 12.28 -2.83 8.69
C TRP A 208 12.06 -1.86 9.88
N PHE A 209 10.96 -2.06 10.62
CA PHE A 209 10.56 -1.25 11.77
C PHE A 209 11.22 -1.67 13.10
N GLU A 210 11.94 -2.78 13.16
CA GLU A 210 12.67 -3.22 14.36
C GLU A 210 14.13 -2.78 14.35
N LEU A 211 14.64 -2.34 13.20
CA LEU A 211 16.02 -1.90 13.09
C LEU A 211 16.30 -0.72 14.04
N PRO A 212 17.48 -0.70 14.69
CA PRO A 212 17.87 0.39 15.57
C PRO A 212 18.15 1.68 14.78
N ASN A 213 18.14 2.81 15.47
CA ASN A 213 18.53 4.12 14.92
C ASN A 213 17.73 4.57 13.68
N ARG A 214 16.47 4.14 13.56
CA ARG A 214 15.55 4.66 12.52
C ARG A 214 15.40 6.18 12.68
N LYS A 215 15.55 6.92 11.58
CA LYS A 215 15.41 8.38 11.56
C LYS A 215 13.96 8.88 11.45
N ASN A 216 12.97 7.99 11.49
CA ASN A 216 11.55 8.27 11.27
C ASN A 216 10.68 7.89 12.49
N THR A 217 11.26 7.85 13.69
CA THR A 217 10.56 7.47 14.93
C THR A 217 9.85 8.64 15.62
N ASP A 218 9.92 9.85 15.07
CA ASP A 218 9.23 11.05 15.55
C ASP A 218 7.74 11.11 15.14
N VAL A 219 7.30 10.13 14.35
CA VAL A 219 5.92 9.94 13.87
C VAL A 219 5.45 8.50 14.06
N THR A 220 4.14 8.27 13.98
CA THR A 220 3.56 6.92 13.89
C THR A 220 3.27 6.57 12.45
N LEU A 221 3.80 5.45 11.96
CA LEU A 221 3.55 4.94 10.61
C LEU A 221 2.44 3.89 10.60
N TYR A 222 1.49 4.04 9.70
CA TYR A 222 0.40 3.12 9.44
C TYR A 222 0.64 2.45 8.09
N PHE A 223 0.65 1.12 8.06
CA PHE A 223 1.00 0.36 6.86
C PHE A 223 0.26 -0.96 6.71
N GLY A 224 0.32 -1.51 5.50
CA GLY A 224 -0.29 -2.77 5.09
C GLY A 224 0.75 -3.75 4.52
N HIS A 225 0.45 -4.38 3.37
CA HIS A 225 1.31 -5.26 2.56
C HIS A 225 1.81 -6.58 3.20
N TRP A 226 2.08 -6.58 4.49
CA TRP A 226 2.74 -7.69 5.18
C TRP A 226 1.74 -8.58 5.93
N GLY A 227 0.70 -9.07 5.26
CA GLY A 227 -0.39 -9.83 5.89
C GLY A 227 0.00 -11.04 6.75
N SER A 228 1.19 -11.61 6.56
CA SER A 228 1.72 -12.68 7.43
C SER A 228 2.16 -12.23 8.84
N ILE A 229 2.31 -10.91 9.09
CA ILE A 229 2.46 -10.40 10.46
C ILE A 229 1.11 -10.12 11.13
N GLY A 230 0.05 -9.92 10.33
CA GLY A 230 -1.26 -9.56 10.81
C GLY A 230 -1.32 -8.16 11.44
N PHE A 231 -2.33 -7.93 12.29
CA PHE A 231 -2.37 -6.70 13.07
C PHE A 231 -1.16 -6.63 14.00
N TYR A 232 -0.43 -5.52 13.94
CA TYR A 232 0.73 -5.28 14.79
C TYR A 232 0.77 -3.82 15.22
N LYS A 233 1.07 -3.56 16.49
CA LYS A 233 1.27 -2.22 17.03
C LYS A 233 2.50 -2.22 17.95
N GLY A 234 3.48 -1.40 17.62
CA GLY A 234 4.72 -1.28 18.37
C GLY A 234 5.80 -0.60 17.54
N HIS A 235 6.89 -0.17 18.16
CA HIS A 235 8.00 0.49 17.45
C HIS A 235 7.51 1.66 16.57
N ASN A 236 6.57 2.47 17.06
CA ASN A 236 6.01 3.61 16.33
C ASN A 236 5.39 3.23 14.97
N VAL A 237 4.96 1.98 14.80
CA VAL A 237 4.24 1.52 13.62
C VAL A 237 2.95 0.79 14.00
N VAL A 238 1.98 0.83 13.10
CA VAL A 238 0.73 0.06 13.15
C VAL A 238 0.53 -0.63 11.80
N CYS A 239 0.63 -1.96 11.78
CA CYS A 239 0.22 -2.76 10.64
C CYS A 239 -1.27 -3.10 10.75
N VAL A 240 -2.03 -2.80 9.70
CA VAL A 240 -3.46 -3.13 9.60
C VAL A 240 -3.76 -4.15 8.50
N ASP A 241 -2.73 -4.64 7.78
CA ASP A 241 -2.90 -5.77 6.87
C ASP A 241 -3.01 -7.07 7.68
N SER A 242 -4.24 -7.53 7.83
CA SER A 242 -4.55 -8.80 8.47
C SER A 242 -4.70 -9.96 7.49
N GLY A 243 -4.36 -9.79 6.20
CA GLY A 243 -4.34 -10.83 5.19
C GLY A 243 -5.70 -11.20 4.60
N CYS A 244 -6.62 -10.23 4.46
CA CYS A 244 -8.04 -10.45 4.13
C CYS A 244 -8.25 -11.44 2.98
N VAL A 245 -7.62 -11.18 1.83
CA VAL A 245 -7.80 -12.00 0.62
C VAL A 245 -7.26 -13.43 0.75
N TRP A 246 -6.42 -13.68 1.76
CA TRP A 246 -5.92 -15.03 2.10
C TRP A 246 -6.87 -15.79 3.03
N GLY A 247 -8.15 -15.39 3.08
CA GLY A 247 -9.20 -16.08 3.84
C GLY A 247 -9.22 -15.75 5.33
N THR A 248 -8.58 -14.68 5.75
CA THR A 248 -8.47 -14.31 7.18
C THR A 248 -9.45 -13.20 7.54
N LYS A 249 -9.00 -11.95 7.74
CA LYS A 249 -9.82 -10.80 8.14
C LYS A 249 -9.39 -9.54 7.43
N LEU A 250 -10.31 -8.58 7.32
CA LEU A 250 -10.00 -7.17 7.05
C LEU A 250 -10.03 -6.39 8.37
N THR A 251 -9.05 -5.52 8.59
CA THR A 251 -8.90 -4.75 9.83
C THR A 251 -9.07 -3.25 9.57
N ALA A 252 -9.81 -2.58 10.47
CA ALA A 252 -9.81 -1.14 10.65
C ALA A 252 -9.21 -0.79 12.02
N PHE A 253 -8.41 0.27 12.07
CA PHE A 253 -7.88 0.88 13.28
C PHE A 253 -8.35 2.34 13.38
N CYS A 254 -9.01 2.71 14.47
CA CYS A 254 -9.47 4.07 14.71
C CYS A 254 -8.33 4.92 15.29
N LEU A 255 -8.01 6.04 14.65
CA LEU A 255 -6.88 6.87 15.05
C LEU A 255 -7.10 7.65 16.36
N GLU A 256 -8.35 7.92 16.71
CA GLU A 256 -8.71 8.79 17.84
C GLU A 256 -8.78 8.03 19.16
N ASP A 257 -9.26 6.79 19.15
CA ASP A 257 -9.44 5.97 20.36
C ASP A 257 -8.67 4.63 20.33
N GLU A 258 -7.90 4.41 19.27
CA GLU A 258 -7.05 3.24 19.07
C GLU A 258 -7.80 1.89 19.03
N GLN A 259 -9.12 1.91 18.84
CA GLN A 259 -9.92 0.70 18.73
C GLN A 259 -9.64 -0.06 17.43
N ILE A 260 -9.71 -1.39 17.53
CA ILE A 260 -9.46 -2.32 16.41
C ILE A 260 -10.77 -3.02 16.06
N PHE A 261 -11.14 -2.99 14.79
CA PHE A 261 -12.32 -3.66 14.26
C PHE A 261 -11.89 -4.63 13.19
N GLN A 262 -12.41 -5.86 13.25
CA GLN A 262 -12.11 -6.89 12.26
C GLN A 262 -13.38 -7.57 11.78
N VAL A 263 -13.42 -7.86 10.49
CA VAL A 263 -14.47 -8.67 9.85
C VAL A 263 -13.79 -9.84 9.12
N PRO A 264 -14.29 -11.09 9.26
CA PRO A 264 -13.73 -12.22 8.53
C PRO A 264 -13.95 -12.07 7.03
N PHE A 265 -13.05 -12.64 6.24
CA PHE A 265 -13.19 -12.74 4.79
C PHE A 265 -14.55 -13.33 4.39
N SER A 266 -15.21 -12.69 3.43
CA SER A 266 -16.46 -13.15 2.83
C SER A 266 -16.19 -14.03 1.61
N GLN A 267 -16.79 -15.22 1.55
CA GLN A 267 -16.71 -16.08 0.37
C GLN A 267 -17.26 -15.45 -0.91
N LYS A 268 -18.06 -14.37 -0.80
CA LYS A 268 -18.49 -13.59 -1.97
C LYS A 268 -17.34 -12.86 -2.65
N ASP A 269 -16.22 -12.67 -1.98
CA ASP A 269 -15.03 -11.96 -2.48
C ASP A 269 -14.02 -12.90 -3.17
N ALA A 270 -14.29 -14.21 -3.22
CA ALA A 270 -13.47 -15.14 -3.98
C ALA A 270 -13.46 -14.78 -5.50
N PRO A 271 -12.33 -14.99 -6.20
CA PRO A 271 -12.21 -14.82 -7.65
C PRO A 271 -13.25 -15.58 -8.48
#